data_AF-A0A559MH11-F1
#
_entry.id   AF-A0A559MH11-F1
#
_cell.length_a   1.000
_cell.length_b   1.000
_cell.length_c   1.000
_cell.angle_alpha   90.00
_cell.angle_beta   90.00
_cell.angle_gamma   90.00
#
_symmetry.space_group_name_H-M   'P 1'
#
loop_
_entity.id
_entity.type
_entity.pdbx_description
1 polymer ?
#
loop_
_entity_poly.entity_id
_entity_poly.type
_entity_poly.pdbx_seq_one_letter_code
_entity_poly.pdbx_strand_id
1 'polypeptide(L)'
;MPQKKNSDSLELLRGKTGRAFGQMAGLTMTIKGLPSTYNKDLQESVEPMLDHVKTVSDSIRIATGVLSTLAVNPDKMRASLDPFMLATDLADYLVRKGVPFRETHHISGQCVAFSEKSKTPMDQMKLADFQAIDSRFGQDILDCFSYETSVEFHSAAGGTAKKSVEEQIKVMKSILK
;
A
#
# COMPACT_ATOMS: atom_id res chain seq x y z
N MET A 1 22.34 -16.36 -16.14
CA MET A 1 21.32 -15.28 -16.27
C MET A 1 21.73 -14.10 -15.40
N PRO A 2 22.58 -13.18 -15.90
CA PRO A 2 23.22 -12.14 -15.07
C PRO A 2 22.24 -11.12 -14.46
N GLN A 3 21.07 -10.91 -15.08
CA GLN A 3 20.03 -10.01 -14.57
C GLN A 3 19.02 -10.69 -13.63
N LYS A 4 19.06 -12.02 -13.53
CA LYS A 4 18.15 -12.77 -12.66
C LYS A 4 18.66 -12.66 -11.22
N LYS A 5 18.00 -11.82 -10.43
CA LYS A 5 18.20 -11.71 -8.98
C LYS A 5 17.05 -12.43 -8.29
N ASN A 6 17.36 -13.47 -7.54
CA ASN A 6 16.37 -14.18 -6.73
C ASN A 6 16.17 -13.43 -5.41
N SER A 7 14.96 -13.49 -4.87
CA SER A 7 14.58 -12.83 -3.63
C SER A 7 14.76 -13.73 -2.40
N ASP A 8 15.85 -14.50 -2.33
CA ASP A 8 16.09 -15.51 -1.29
C ASP A 8 15.93 -14.95 0.12
N SER A 9 16.46 -13.74 0.37
CA SER A 9 16.33 -13.07 1.66
C SER A 9 14.87 -12.85 2.07
N LEU A 10 14.02 -12.41 1.13
CA LEU A 10 12.60 -12.19 1.35
C LEU A 10 11.83 -13.51 1.49
N GLU A 11 12.22 -14.54 0.75
CA GLU A 11 11.65 -15.88 0.87
C GLU A 11 11.93 -16.50 2.23
N LEU A 12 13.17 -16.37 2.72
CA LEU A 12 13.56 -16.81 4.06
C LEU A 12 12.77 -16.07 5.13
N LEU A 13 12.68 -14.73 5.05
CA LEU A 13 11.88 -13.93 6.00
C LEU A 13 10.43 -14.42 6.05
N ARG A 14 9.81 -14.65 4.87
CA ARG A 14 8.45 -15.19 4.77
C ARG A 14 8.33 -16.58 5.40
N GLY A 15 9.31 -17.45 5.17
CA GLY A 15 9.32 -18.80 5.77
C GLY A 15 9.50 -18.79 7.29
N LYS A 16 10.28 -17.84 7.84
CA LYS A 16 10.49 -17.72 9.28
C LYS A 16 9.21 -17.36 10.05
N THR A 17 8.22 -16.73 9.42
CA THR A 17 6.91 -16.50 10.03
C THR A 17 6.24 -17.81 10.48
N GLY A 18 6.27 -18.85 9.64
CA GLY A 18 5.71 -20.16 9.99
C GLY A 18 6.44 -20.83 11.17
N ARG A 19 7.77 -20.69 11.21
CA ARG A 19 8.59 -21.19 12.33
C ARG A 19 8.25 -20.48 13.64
N ALA A 20 8.18 -19.15 13.62
CA ALA A 20 7.81 -18.32 14.76
C ALA A 20 6.41 -18.67 15.29
N PHE A 21 5.44 -18.80 14.39
CA PHE A 21 4.09 -19.23 14.74
C PHE A 21 4.04 -20.63 15.34
N GLY A 22 4.77 -21.59 14.76
CA GLY A 22 4.82 -22.97 15.25
C GLY A 22 5.38 -23.07 16.68
N GLN A 23 6.40 -22.29 17.01
CA GLN A 23 6.95 -22.20 18.37
C GLN A 23 5.92 -21.65 19.37
N MET A 24 5.22 -20.58 19.00
CA MET A 24 4.15 -20.01 19.82
C MET A 24 3.02 -21.02 20.05
N ALA A 25 2.57 -21.70 19.00
CA ALA A 25 1.52 -22.71 19.08
C ALA A 25 1.93 -23.91 19.96
N GLY A 26 3.16 -24.41 19.78
CA GLY A 26 3.73 -25.47 20.60
C GLY A 26 3.77 -25.10 22.09
N LEU A 27 4.36 -23.95 22.41
CA LEU A 27 4.42 -23.44 23.79
C LEU A 27 3.03 -23.29 24.41
N THR A 28 2.08 -22.71 23.67
CA THR A 28 0.70 -22.51 24.13
C THR A 28 0.02 -23.85 24.45
N MET A 29 0.30 -24.90 23.68
CA MET A 29 -0.24 -26.22 23.94
C MET A 29 0.46 -26.91 25.13
N THR A 30 1.77 -26.75 25.29
CA THR A 30 2.53 -27.26 26.44
C THR A 30 1.98 -26.73 27.77
N ILE A 31 1.64 -25.43 27.83
CA ILE A 31 1.14 -24.81 29.08
C ILE A 31 -0.35 -25.08 29.34
N LYS A 32 -1.09 -25.57 28.35
CA LYS A 32 -2.55 -25.71 28.43
C LYS A 32 -2.94 -26.73 29.50
N GLY A 33 -3.57 -26.25 30.56
CA GLY A 33 -4.18 -27.11 31.58
C GLY A 33 -3.20 -27.70 32.58
N LEU A 34 -1.96 -27.22 32.63
CA LEU A 34 -1.02 -27.61 33.68
C LEU A 34 -1.56 -27.19 35.06
N PRO A 35 -1.57 -28.09 36.08
CA PRO A 35 -1.91 -27.71 37.44
C PRO A 35 -0.80 -26.83 38.03
N SER A 36 -1.10 -26.07 39.08
CA SER A 36 -0.05 -25.40 39.85
C SER A 36 0.81 -26.42 40.63
N THR A 37 2.11 -26.21 40.89
CA THR A 37 2.94 -25.03 40.57
C THR A 37 3.97 -25.38 39.49
N TYR A 38 5.11 -25.98 39.84
CA TYR A 38 6.10 -26.43 38.86
C TYR A 38 5.73 -27.79 38.27
N ASN A 39 5.73 -27.86 36.93
CA ASN A 39 5.64 -29.11 36.18
C ASN A 39 6.85 -29.22 35.27
N LYS A 40 7.35 -30.45 35.06
CA LYS A 40 8.57 -30.69 34.29
C LYS A 40 8.39 -30.37 32.79
N ASP A 41 7.15 -30.39 32.32
CA ASP A 41 6.69 -29.96 30.99
C ASP A 41 7.19 -28.55 30.62
N LEU A 42 7.38 -27.67 31.62
CA LEU A 42 7.88 -26.31 31.40
C LEU A 42 9.31 -26.25 30.84
N GLN A 43 10.06 -27.35 30.86
CA GLN A 43 11.38 -27.42 30.22
C GLN A 43 11.29 -27.26 28.70
N GLU A 44 10.17 -27.66 28.08
CA GLU A 44 9.90 -27.50 26.64
C GLU A 44 9.74 -26.03 26.20
N SER A 45 9.76 -25.07 27.14
CA SER A 45 9.74 -23.64 26.80
C SER A 45 11.10 -23.09 26.37
N VAL A 46 12.21 -23.72 26.79
CA VAL A 46 13.55 -23.15 26.67
C VAL A 46 14.06 -23.21 25.22
N GLU A 47 14.00 -24.37 24.57
CA GLU A 47 14.52 -24.55 23.21
C GLU A 47 13.77 -23.69 22.19
N PRO A 48 12.42 -23.67 22.16
CA PRO A 48 11.67 -22.81 21.25
C PRO A 48 11.95 -21.33 21.49
N MET A 49 12.10 -20.91 22.75
CA MET A 49 12.43 -19.52 23.10
C MET A 49 13.80 -19.12 22.55
N LEU A 50 14.85 -19.92 22.78
CA LEU A 50 16.20 -19.62 22.29
C LEU A 50 16.24 -19.52 20.76
N ASP A 51 15.59 -20.46 20.08
CA ASP A 51 15.50 -20.46 18.63
C ASP A 51 14.66 -19.29 18.09
N HIS A 52 13.61 -18.88 18.80
CA HIS A 52 12.79 -17.72 18.45
C HIS A 52 13.60 -16.43 18.53
N VAL A 53 14.33 -16.20 19.62
CA VAL A 53 15.18 -15.03 19.81
C VAL A 53 16.21 -14.91 18.68
N LYS A 54 16.86 -16.02 18.34
CA LYS A 54 17.82 -16.06 17.22
C LYS A 54 17.13 -15.76 15.89
N THR A 55 16.01 -16.42 15.62
CA THR A 55 15.26 -16.26 14.37
C THR A 55 14.82 -14.82 14.15
N VAL A 56 14.20 -14.19 15.16
CA VAL A 56 13.74 -12.79 15.05
C VAL A 56 14.91 -11.82 14.89
N SER A 57 15.99 -12.00 15.66
CA SER A 57 17.17 -11.15 15.58
C SER A 57 17.82 -11.20 14.19
N ASP A 58 18.01 -12.40 13.65
CA ASP A 58 18.56 -12.58 12.30
C ASP A 58 17.62 -12.02 11.23
N SER A 59 16.31 -12.24 11.37
CA SER A 59 15.28 -11.71 10.47
C SER A 59 15.28 -10.17 10.42
N ILE A 60 15.37 -9.49 11.56
CA ILE A 60 15.44 -8.02 11.60
C ILE A 60 16.70 -7.51 10.90
N ARG A 61 17.85 -8.16 11.11
CA ARG A 61 19.12 -7.79 10.45
C ARG A 61 19.05 -7.97 8.94
N ILE A 62 18.48 -9.09 8.47
CA ILE A 62 18.26 -9.35 7.05
C ILE A 62 17.32 -8.31 6.46
N ALA A 63 16.17 -8.05 7.08
CA ALA A 63 15.19 -7.07 6.62
C ALA A 63 15.82 -5.66 6.54
N THR A 64 16.61 -5.28 7.53
CA THR A 64 17.36 -4.01 7.54
C THR A 64 18.30 -3.93 6.33
N GLY A 65 19.09 -4.98 6.07
CA GLY A 65 20.01 -5.01 4.92
C GLY A 65 19.29 -4.96 3.57
N VAL A 66 18.15 -5.64 3.44
CA VAL A 66 17.32 -5.56 2.23
C VAL A 66 16.78 -4.15 2.02
N LEU A 67 16.17 -3.56 3.04
CA LEU A 67 15.58 -2.22 2.94
C LEU A 67 16.64 -1.13 2.71
N SER A 68 17.83 -1.26 3.28
CA SER A 68 18.91 -0.27 3.12
C SER A 68 19.62 -0.35 1.77
N THR A 69 19.52 -1.47 1.05
CA THR A 69 20.25 -1.69 -0.22
C THR A 69 19.34 -1.89 -1.43
N LEU A 70 18.02 -1.93 -1.24
CA LEU A 70 17.08 -2.01 -2.36
C LEU A 70 17.23 -0.78 -3.25
N ALA A 71 17.15 -1.02 -4.57
CA ALA A 71 17.08 0.03 -5.56
C ALA A 71 15.69 -0.01 -6.21
N VAL A 72 14.97 1.11 -6.13
CA VAL A 72 13.73 1.29 -6.87
C VAL A 72 14.03 1.70 -8.32
N ASN A 73 13.08 1.48 -9.22
CA ASN A 73 13.14 1.99 -10.59
C ASN A 73 12.03 3.03 -10.78
N PRO A 74 12.31 4.33 -10.53
CA PRO A 74 11.30 5.39 -10.58
C PRO A 74 10.62 5.49 -11.93
N ASP A 75 11.35 5.29 -13.02
CA ASP A 75 10.80 5.36 -14.38
C ASP A 75 9.78 4.26 -14.63
N LYS A 76 10.08 3.02 -14.22
CA LYS A 76 9.12 1.90 -14.31
C LYS A 76 7.92 2.08 -13.39
N MET A 77 8.12 2.63 -12.20
CA MET A 77 7.02 2.96 -11.29
C MET A 77 6.09 4.00 -11.92
N ARG A 78 6.66 5.08 -12.47
CA ARG A 78 5.89 6.13 -13.15
C ARG A 78 5.19 5.61 -14.41
N ALA A 79 5.87 4.79 -15.21
CA ALA A 79 5.30 4.18 -16.41
C ALA A 79 4.21 3.14 -16.12
N SER A 80 4.07 2.68 -14.88
CA SER A 80 3.00 1.76 -14.47
C SER A 80 1.70 2.48 -14.07
N LEU A 81 1.72 3.81 -13.99
CA LEU A 81 0.54 4.62 -13.74
C LEU A 81 -0.31 4.68 -15.01
N ASP A 82 -1.61 4.45 -14.85
CA ASP A 82 -2.58 4.39 -15.94
C ASP A 82 -3.63 5.49 -15.78
N PRO A 83 -3.99 6.24 -16.85
CA PRO A 83 -4.98 7.31 -16.77
C PRO A 83 -6.35 6.88 -16.23
N PHE A 84 -6.75 5.61 -16.41
CA PHE A 84 -8.00 5.08 -15.84
C PHE A 84 -7.96 5.02 -14.30
N MET A 85 -6.78 5.02 -13.67
CA MET A 85 -6.65 5.14 -12.21
C MET A 85 -7.23 6.47 -11.70
N LEU A 86 -7.23 7.52 -12.54
CA LEU A 86 -7.73 8.86 -12.23
C LEU A 86 -9.24 9.02 -12.48
N ALA A 87 -9.95 7.97 -12.90
CA ALA A 87 -11.41 8.01 -13.05
C ALA A 87 -12.11 8.27 -11.70
N THR A 88 -11.53 7.80 -10.59
CA THR A 88 -12.04 8.09 -9.23
C THR A 88 -11.88 9.58 -8.90
N ASP A 89 -10.73 10.16 -9.24
CA ASP A 89 -10.45 11.59 -9.03
C ASP A 89 -11.42 12.49 -9.81
N LEU A 90 -11.85 12.05 -10.99
CA LEU A 90 -12.88 12.73 -11.78
C LEU A 90 -14.25 12.67 -11.09
N ALA A 91 -14.59 11.57 -10.43
CA ALA A 91 -15.80 11.49 -9.60
C ALA A 91 -15.69 12.43 -8.38
N ASP A 92 -14.54 12.44 -7.70
CA ASP A 92 -14.28 13.32 -6.55
C ASP A 92 -14.30 14.80 -6.91
N TYR A 93 -13.81 15.16 -8.10
CA TYR A 93 -13.93 16.51 -8.65
C TYR A 93 -15.38 16.97 -8.71
N LEU A 94 -16.29 16.14 -9.22
CA LEU A 94 -17.72 16.46 -9.27
C LEU A 94 -18.35 16.49 -7.88
N VAL A 95 -17.91 15.62 -6.96
CA VAL A 95 -18.38 15.64 -5.55
C VAL A 95 -18.03 16.97 -4.89
N ARG A 96 -16.80 17.47 -5.12
CA ARG A 96 -16.37 18.79 -4.64
C ARG A 96 -17.18 19.95 -5.23
N LYS A 97 -17.80 19.75 -6.39
CA LYS A 97 -18.77 20.69 -7.01
C LYS A 97 -20.21 20.52 -6.51
N GLY A 98 -20.43 19.66 -5.51
CA GLY A 98 -21.74 19.44 -4.89
C GLY A 98 -22.60 18.38 -5.58
N VAL A 99 -22.06 17.63 -6.54
CA VAL A 99 -22.79 16.55 -7.20
C VAL A 99 -22.84 15.33 -6.28
N PRO A 100 -24.03 14.70 -6.08
CA PRO A 100 -24.14 13.50 -5.26
C PRO A 100 -23.24 12.36 -5.77
N PHE A 101 -22.56 11.66 -4.87
CA PHE A 101 -21.57 10.62 -5.23
C PHE A 101 -22.11 9.54 -6.20
N ARG A 102 -23.37 9.13 -6.05
CA ARG A 102 -24.00 8.16 -6.96
C ARG A 102 -24.03 8.63 -8.41
N GLU A 103 -24.22 9.94 -8.60
CA GLU A 103 -24.28 10.58 -9.91
C GLU A 103 -22.87 10.78 -10.47
N THR A 104 -21.91 11.20 -9.64
CA THR A 104 -20.51 11.39 -10.07
C THR A 104 -19.87 10.10 -10.55
N HIS A 105 -20.13 8.99 -9.87
CA HIS A 105 -19.67 7.67 -10.30
C HIS A 105 -20.26 7.26 -11.66
N HIS A 106 -21.54 7.59 -11.92
CA HIS A 106 -22.15 7.30 -13.22
C HIS A 106 -21.53 8.14 -14.33
N ILE A 107 -21.33 9.43 -14.08
CA ILE A 107 -20.69 10.35 -15.04
C ILE A 107 -19.25 9.93 -15.33
N SER A 108 -18.47 9.59 -14.29
CA SER A 108 -17.11 9.07 -14.45
C SER A 108 -17.10 7.78 -15.28
N GLY A 109 -18.02 6.85 -15.02
CA GLY A 109 -18.18 5.65 -15.84
C GLY A 109 -18.50 5.94 -17.30
N GLN A 110 -19.28 6.99 -17.59
CA GLN A 110 -19.54 7.44 -18.96
C GLN A 110 -18.28 8.02 -19.62
N CYS A 111 -17.44 8.75 -18.88
CA CYS A 111 -16.13 9.23 -19.36
C CYS A 111 -15.20 8.07 -19.72
N VAL A 112 -15.13 7.04 -18.87
CA VAL A 112 -14.36 5.81 -19.15
C VAL A 112 -14.89 5.12 -20.40
N ALA A 113 -16.20 4.90 -20.49
CA ALA A 113 -16.82 4.24 -21.66
C ALA A 113 -16.60 5.05 -22.96
N PHE A 114 -16.64 6.37 -22.89
CA PHE A 114 -16.32 7.24 -24.02
C PHE A 114 -14.85 7.11 -24.44
N SER A 115 -13.92 7.11 -23.48
CA SER A 115 -12.49 6.92 -23.72
C SER A 115 -12.20 5.59 -24.43
N GLU A 116 -12.81 4.49 -23.95
CA GLU A 116 -12.68 3.18 -24.58
C GLU A 116 -13.24 3.15 -26.00
N LYS A 117 -14.45 3.69 -26.20
CA LYS A 117 -15.11 3.71 -27.51
C LYS A 117 -14.36 4.56 -28.53
N SER A 118 -13.85 5.72 -28.11
CA SER A 118 -13.09 6.64 -28.95
C SER A 118 -11.62 6.23 -29.12
N LYS A 119 -11.16 5.21 -28.38
CA LYS A 119 -9.75 4.78 -28.30
C LYS A 119 -8.80 5.95 -27.98
N THR A 120 -9.29 6.92 -27.22
CA THR A 120 -8.53 8.10 -26.79
C THR A 120 -8.38 8.02 -25.27
N PRO A 121 -7.16 7.93 -24.73
CA PRO A 121 -6.92 7.93 -23.29
C PRO A 121 -7.62 9.10 -22.58
N MET A 122 -8.08 8.90 -21.34
CA MET A 122 -8.86 9.91 -20.62
C MET A 122 -8.10 11.24 -20.45
N ASP A 123 -6.79 11.19 -20.25
CA ASP A 123 -5.89 12.34 -20.14
C ASP A 123 -5.67 13.09 -21.47
N GLN A 124 -6.13 12.52 -22.58
CA GLN A 124 -6.06 13.10 -23.93
C GLN A 124 -7.43 13.55 -24.47
N MET A 125 -8.51 13.30 -23.72
CA MET A 125 -9.84 13.79 -24.07
C MET A 125 -9.89 15.32 -23.97
N LYS A 126 -10.66 15.95 -24.86
CA LYS A 126 -10.83 17.41 -24.84
C LYS A 126 -11.91 17.79 -23.85
N LEU A 127 -11.87 19.04 -23.36
CA LEU A 127 -12.94 19.58 -22.52
C LEU A 127 -14.34 19.41 -23.16
N ALA A 128 -14.43 19.59 -24.49
CA ALA A 128 -15.68 19.39 -25.21
C ALA A 128 -16.23 17.96 -25.09
N ASP A 129 -15.36 16.95 -25.02
CA ASP A 129 -15.76 15.55 -24.85
C ASP A 129 -16.33 15.33 -23.44
N PHE A 130 -15.70 15.92 -22.42
CA PHE A 130 -16.23 15.90 -21.05
C PHE A 130 -17.55 16.65 -20.94
N GLN A 131 -17.65 17.85 -21.51
CA GLN A 131 -18.87 18.67 -21.49
C GLN A 131 -20.04 18.05 -22.26
N ALA A 132 -19.76 17.24 -23.28
CA ALA A 132 -20.76 16.46 -23.97
C ALA A 132 -21.37 15.36 -23.09
N ILE A 133 -20.63 14.88 -22.09
CA ILE A 133 -21.10 13.91 -21.08
C ILE A 133 -21.82 14.66 -19.96
N ASP A 134 -21.20 15.71 -19.41
CA ASP A 134 -21.80 16.51 -18.36
C ASP A 134 -21.37 17.99 -18.41
N SER A 135 -22.35 18.90 -18.43
CA SER A 135 -22.10 20.35 -18.53
C SER A 135 -21.37 20.97 -17.32
N ARG A 136 -21.26 20.26 -16.19
CA ARG A 136 -20.57 20.75 -14.98
C ARG A 136 -19.05 20.65 -15.05
N PHE A 137 -18.51 19.95 -16.06
CA PHE A 137 -17.07 19.94 -16.32
C PHE A 137 -16.59 21.32 -16.79
N GLY A 138 -15.64 21.88 -16.03
CA GLY A 138 -14.96 23.14 -16.34
C GLY A 138 -13.56 22.89 -16.90
N GLN A 139 -12.88 23.97 -17.27
CA GLN A 139 -11.50 23.92 -17.80
C GLN A 139 -10.50 23.30 -16.80
N ASP A 140 -10.81 23.40 -15.51
CA ASP A 140 -10.10 22.82 -14.36
C ASP A 140 -10.11 21.27 -14.34
N ILE A 141 -10.93 20.60 -15.18
CA ILE A 141 -10.92 19.13 -15.26
C ILE A 141 -9.59 18.56 -15.76
N LEU A 142 -8.85 19.34 -16.56
CA LEU A 142 -7.56 18.91 -17.08
C LEU A 142 -6.51 18.75 -15.97
N ASP A 143 -6.66 19.48 -14.87
CA ASP A 143 -5.78 19.39 -13.71
C ASP A 143 -5.97 18.06 -12.95
N CYS A 144 -7.11 17.39 -13.12
CA CYS A 144 -7.36 16.06 -12.54
C CYS A 144 -6.51 14.96 -13.18
N PHE A 145 -5.94 15.19 -14.38
CA PHE A 145 -5.09 14.20 -15.07
C PHE A 145 -3.61 14.27 -14.67
N SER A 146 -3.32 14.79 -13.48
CA SER A 146 -1.99 14.79 -12.87
C SER A 146 -1.95 13.81 -11.69
N TYR A 147 -1.06 12.81 -11.80
CA TYR A 147 -0.82 11.86 -10.70
C TYR A 147 -0.28 12.55 -9.44
N GLU A 148 0.48 13.63 -9.58
CA GLU A 148 0.95 14.45 -8.46
C GLU A 148 -0.22 15.14 -7.76
N THR A 149 -1.16 15.70 -8.52
CA THR A 149 -2.36 16.35 -7.94
C THR A 149 -3.26 15.33 -7.25
N SER A 150 -3.40 14.14 -7.85
CA SER A 150 -4.14 13.00 -7.28
C SER A 150 -3.66 12.64 -5.87
N VAL A 151 -2.35 12.45 -5.68
CA VAL A 151 -1.80 12.09 -4.36
C VAL A 151 -1.95 13.24 -3.36
N GLU A 152 -1.84 14.50 -3.80
CA GLU A 152 -1.98 15.67 -2.92
C GLU A 152 -3.41 15.89 -2.41
N PHE A 153 -4.44 15.37 -3.09
CA PHE A 153 -5.81 15.40 -2.57
C PHE A 153 -5.98 14.56 -1.29
N HIS A 154 -5.10 13.59 -1.06
CA HIS A 154 -5.13 12.70 0.09
C HIS A 154 -4.37 13.32 1.28
N SER A 155 -4.75 14.54 1.66
CA SER A 155 -4.09 15.35 2.69
C SER A 155 -4.63 15.17 4.11
N ALA A 156 -5.61 14.28 4.30
CA ALA A 156 -6.07 13.89 5.62
C ALA A 156 -4.94 13.17 6.39
N ALA A 157 -5.06 13.09 7.72
CA ALA A 157 -4.12 12.36 8.55
C ALA A 157 -4.03 10.88 8.09
N GLY A 158 -2.80 10.40 7.87
CA GLY A 158 -2.55 9.06 7.34
C GLY A 158 -2.64 8.93 5.81
N GLY A 159 -3.00 10.00 5.09
CA GLY A 159 -3.05 10.00 3.63
C GLY A 159 -1.68 10.05 2.95
N THR A 160 -1.69 9.98 1.61
CA THR A 160 -0.51 9.89 0.74
C THR A 160 0.00 11.24 0.23
N ALA A 161 -0.65 12.36 0.55
CA ALA A 161 -0.11 13.68 0.23
C ALA A 161 1.25 13.89 0.89
N LYS A 162 2.14 14.65 0.25
CA LYS A 162 3.49 14.90 0.75
C LYS A 162 3.50 15.41 2.18
N LYS A 163 2.64 16.39 2.50
CA LYS A 163 2.51 16.93 3.86
C LYS A 163 2.14 15.83 4.88
N SER A 164 1.20 14.96 4.54
CA SER A 164 0.75 13.85 5.40
C SER A 164 1.86 12.82 5.61
N VAL A 165 2.65 12.52 4.58
CA VAL A 165 3.79 11.59 4.68
C VAL A 165 4.92 12.19 5.53
N GLU A 166 5.23 13.48 5.36
CA GLU A 166 6.22 14.18 6.18
C GLU A 166 5.83 14.21 7.67
N GLU A 167 4.54 14.41 7.97
CA GLU A 167 4.00 14.32 9.32
C GLU A 167 4.14 12.90 9.89
N GLN A 168 3.78 11.87 9.12
CA GLN A 168 3.95 10.46 9.52
C GLN A 168 5.42 10.15 9.84
N ILE A 169 6.37 10.62 9.02
CA ILE A 169 7.82 10.45 9.27
C ILE A 169 8.21 11.12 10.58
N LYS A 170 7.72 12.32 10.86
CA LYS A 170 8.00 13.03 12.12
C LYS A 170 7.45 12.27 13.32
N VAL A 171 6.22 11.77 13.23
CA VAL A 171 5.58 10.98 14.29
C VAL A 171 6.36 9.69 14.55
N MET A 172 6.68 8.91 13.51
CA MET A 172 7.48 7.69 13.65
C MET A 172 8.84 7.95 14.32
N LYS A 173 9.52 9.03 13.94
CA LYS A 173 10.79 9.43 14.58
C LYS A 173 10.63 9.82 16.05
N SER A 174 9.49 10.39 16.44
CA SER A 174 9.22 10.74 17.85
C SER A 174 8.96 9.50 18.72
N ILE A 175 8.33 8.45 18.16
CA ILE A 175 8.05 7.19 18.87
C ILE A 175 9.35 6.40 19.12
N LEU A 176 10.35 6.55 18.25
CA LEU A 176 11.65 5.87 18.37
C LEU A 176 12.64 6.57 19.32
N LYS A 177 12.33 7.77 19.81
CA LYS A 177 13.13 8.52 20.78
C LYS A 177 12.72 8.17 22.20
#